data_AF-A0A087T4B9-F1
#
_entry.id   AF-A0A087T4B9-F1
#
_cell.length_a   1.000
_cell.length_b   1.000
_cell.length_c   1.000
_cell.angle_alpha   90.00
_cell.angle_beta   90.00
_cell.angle_gamma   90.00
#
_symmetry.space_group_name_H-M   'P 1'
#
loop_
_entity.id
_entity.type
_entity.pdbx_description
1 polymer ?
#
loop_
_entity_poly.entity_id
_entity_poly.type
_entity_poly.pdbx_seq_one_letter_code
_entity_poly.pdbx_strand_id
1 'polypeptide(L)'
;MHQTLHWILENEKSLNSHYRSPVDFITVRGTLVLVMCTPYAKGSYHSQWEICATKFNGTIYFSAIDTDIDKAEQTNASLKYLLCQSWGYKFEQYMTTDTIDGNPDIWSTTHQLEEYCVMLENILNSHSLLYKAEIDAVVPHRFPRPGSGDTTCYTELKTSRSLTTIAQDYNFRRYKLVAWWAQSLLAGIPEIICGMRNDNGIVHSLKIFRVNSIPNEVK
;
A
#
# COMPACT_ATOMS: atom_id res chain seq x y z
N MET A 1 -13.59 -0.41 3.64
CA MET A 1 -14.18 0.30 4.81
C MET A 1 -14.83 -0.60 5.84
N HIS A 2 -15.55 -1.67 5.48
CA HIS A 2 -16.25 -2.54 6.44
C HIS A 2 -15.38 -3.03 7.62
N GLN A 3 -14.22 -3.64 7.34
CA GLN A 3 -13.28 -4.08 8.38
C GLN A 3 -12.75 -2.93 9.24
N THR A 4 -12.49 -1.77 8.63
CA THR A 4 -12.06 -0.55 9.35
C THR A 4 -13.11 -0.12 10.37
N LEU A 5 -14.39 -0.13 9.98
CA LEU A 5 -15.49 0.21 10.88
C LEU A 5 -15.64 -0.82 12.01
N HIS A 6 -15.52 -2.12 11.70
CA HIS A 6 -15.50 -3.16 12.72
C HIS A 6 -14.39 -2.95 13.76
N TRP A 7 -13.16 -2.70 13.30
CA TRP A 7 -12.05 -2.41 14.19
C TRP A 7 -12.33 -1.18 15.06
N ILE A 8 -12.91 -0.10 14.49
CA ILE A 8 -13.26 1.11 15.25
C ILE A 8 -14.29 0.80 16.35
N LEU A 9 -15.31 0.00 16.05
CA LEU A 9 -16.34 -0.39 17.03
C LEU A 9 -15.75 -1.22 18.17
N GLU A 10 -14.84 -2.15 17.85
CA GLU A 10 -14.14 -2.97 18.86
C GLU A 10 -13.17 -2.14 19.72
N ASN A 11 -12.64 -1.04 19.19
CA ASN A 11 -11.65 -0.19 19.85
C ASN A 11 -12.21 1.15 20.33
N GLU A 12 -13.54 1.33 20.33
CA GLU A 12 -14.21 2.60 20.60
C GLU A 12 -13.78 3.22 21.94
N LYS A 13 -13.63 2.42 22.99
CA LYS A 13 -13.21 2.91 24.33
C LYS A 13 -11.80 3.51 24.33
N SER A 14 -10.90 2.95 23.52
CA SER A 14 -9.53 3.46 23.39
C SER A 14 -9.50 4.75 22.56
N LEU A 15 -10.28 4.77 21.47
CA LEU A 15 -10.42 5.90 20.56
C LEU A 15 -11.16 7.09 21.19
N ASN A 16 -12.11 6.86 22.09
CA ASN A 16 -12.88 7.89 22.81
C ASN A 16 -12.30 8.21 24.20
N SER A 17 -11.03 7.89 24.44
CA SER A 17 -10.38 8.28 25.69
C SER A 17 -10.39 9.82 25.85
N HIS A 18 -10.62 10.30 27.06
CA HIS A 18 -10.79 11.73 27.35
C HIS A 18 -9.57 12.60 26.98
N TYR A 19 -8.43 11.96 26.69
CA TYR A 19 -7.18 12.60 26.32
C TYR A 19 -6.96 12.69 24.81
N ARG A 20 -7.87 12.15 23.99
CA ARG A 20 -7.72 12.10 22.55
C ARG A 20 -8.61 13.12 21.86
N SER A 21 -8.04 13.89 20.93
CA SER A 21 -8.80 14.78 20.06
C SER A 21 -9.71 13.98 19.11
N PRO A 22 -10.90 14.49 18.78
CA PRO A 22 -11.76 13.87 17.77
C PRO A 22 -11.02 13.69 16.44
N VAL A 23 -11.29 12.58 15.75
CA VAL A 23 -10.73 12.31 14.42
C VAL A 23 -11.60 12.99 13.35
N ASP A 24 -10.99 13.82 12.52
CA ASP A 24 -11.69 14.55 11.46
C ASP A 24 -12.06 13.63 10.30
N PHE A 25 -11.12 12.77 9.88
CA PHE A 25 -11.33 11.89 8.74
C PHE A 25 -10.94 10.43 8.98
N ILE A 26 -11.77 9.51 8.48
CA ILE A 26 -11.53 8.06 8.51
C ILE A 26 -11.59 7.48 7.10
N THR A 27 -10.56 6.71 6.73
CA THR A 27 -10.45 6.14 5.38
C THR A 27 -9.57 4.88 5.35
N VAL A 28 -9.13 4.48 4.15
CA VAL A 28 -8.11 3.46 3.90
C VAL A 28 -6.94 4.09 3.13
N ARG A 29 -5.72 3.57 3.34
CA ARG A 29 -4.47 4.08 2.74
C ARG A 29 -4.55 4.23 1.23
N GLY A 30 -5.17 3.27 0.53
CA GLY A 30 -5.35 3.33 -0.92
C GLY A 30 -6.06 4.59 -1.41
N THR A 31 -7.10 5.05 -0.70
CA THR A 31 -7.82 6.29 -1.05
C THR A 31 -6.94 7.53 -0.92
N LEU A 32 -6.11 7.59 0.13
CA LEU A 32 -5.16 8.69 0.33
C LEU A 32 -4.09 8.72 -0.76
N VAL A 33 -3.63 7.56 -1.23
CA VAL A 33 -2.69 7.45 -2.35
C VAL A 33 -3.27 8.06 -3.63
N LEU A 34 -4.55 7.79 -3.95
CA LEU A 34 -5.22 8.39 -5.12
C LEU A 34 -5.20 9.92 -5.05
N VAL A 35 -5.59 10.49 -3.90
CA VAL A 35 -5.57 11.93 -3.67
C VAL A 35 -4.15 12.49 -3.80
N MET A 36 -3.18 11.84 -3.15
CA MET A 36 -1.78 12.27 -3.14
C MET A 36 -1.12 12.23 -4.53
N CYS A 37 -1.48 11.24 -5.35
CA CYS A 37 -0.91 11.06 -6.69
C CYS A 37 -1.64 11.86 -7.78
N THR A 38 -2.79 12.48 -7.48
CA THR A 38 -3.63 13.21 -8.46
C THR A 38 -2.85 14.23 -9.31
N PRO A 39 -1.95 15.07 -8.75
CA PRO A 39 -1.19 16.03 -9.55
C PRO A 39 -0.26 15.39 -10.60
N TYR A 40 0.13 14.13 -10.39
CA TYR A 40 1.10 13.41 -11.22
C TYR A 40 0.45 12.38 -12.15
N ALA A 41 -0.85 12.14 -11.98
CA ALA A 41 -1.55 11.03 -12.63
C ALA A 41 -1.86 11.27 -14.13
N LYS A 42 -1.51 12.43 -14.71
CA LYS A 42 -1.86 12.77 -16.09
C LYS A 42 -1.37 11.69 -17.08
N GLY A 43 -2.31 11.04 -17.76
CA GLY A 43 -2.04 9.96 -18.73
C GLY A 43 -1.76 8.59 -18.10
N SER A 44 -2.05 8.40 -16.81
CA SER A 44 -1.95 7.11 -16.11
C SER A 44 -3.33 6.61 -15.66
N TYR A 45 -3.40 5.33 -15.27
CA TYR A 45 -4.62 4.67 -14.81
C TYR A 45 -5.26 5.31 -13.55
N HIS A 46 -4.49 6.03 -12.73
CA HIS A 46 -5.03 6.77 -11.58
C HIS A 46 -5.58 8.16 -11.93
N SER A 47 -5.70 8.51 -13.23
CA SER A 47 -6.12 9.85 -13.64
C SER A 47 -7.60 10.14 -13.40
N GLN A 48 -8.41 9.10 -13.20
CA GLN A 48 -9.83 9.19 -12.93
C GLN A 48 -10.12 8.33 -11.71
N TRP A 49 -10.73 8.92 -10.71
CA TRP A 49 -11.15 8.23 -9.50
C TRP A 49 -12.40 8.92 -8.95
N GLU A 50 -13.21 8.14 -8.25
CA GLU A 50 -14.37 8.64 -7.51
C GLU A 50 -14.22 8.28 -6.04
N ILE A 51 -14.59 9.22 -5.16
CA ILE A 51 -14.58 9.02 -3.71
C ILE A 51 -15.99 9.28 -3.19
N CYS A 52 -16.55 8.28 -2.50
CA CYS A 52 -17.76 8.48 -1.71
C CYS A 52 -17.37 8.96 -0.31
N ALA A 53 -17.98 10.05 0.14
CA ALA A 53 -17.76 10.64 1.46
C ALA A 53 -19.08 10.78 2.23
N THR A 54 -19.07 10.42 3.51
CA THR A 54 -20.23 10.53 4.42
C THR A 54 -19.78 11.12 5.74
N LYS A 55 -20.48 12.16 6.21
CA LYS A 55 -20.24 12.73 7.55
C LYS A 55 -21.17 12.08 8.57
N PHE A 56 -20.61 11.55 9.64
CA PHE A 56 -21.35 10.93 10.73
C PHE A 56 -20.70 11.30 12.08
N ASN A 57 -21.50 11.81 13.01
CA ASN A 57 -21.05 12.27 14.34
C ASN A 57 -19.82 13.19 14.33
N GLY A 58 -19.73 14.08 13.33
CA GLY A 58 -18.63 15.04 13.21
C GLY A 58 -17.47 14.55 12.35
N THR A 59 -17.25 13.24 12.26
CA THR A 59 -16.18 12.62 11.47
C THR A 59 -16.62 12.38 10.02
N ILE A 60 -15.71 12.60 9.07
CA ILE A 60 -15.91 12.32 7.64
C ILE A 60 -15.28 10.97 7.29
N TYR A 61 -16.11 10.03 6.87
CA TYR A 61 -15.70 8.74 6.35
C TYR A 61 -15.65 8.82 4.83
N PHE A 62 -14.55 8.39 4.22
CA PHE A 62 -14.46 8.40 2.77
C PHE A 62 -13.68 7.21 2.22
N SER A 63 -14.06 6.73 1.04
CA SER A 63 -13.40 5.63 0.35
C SER A 63 -13.52 5.81 -1.15
N ALA A 64 -12.47 5.41 -1.87
CA ALA A 64 -12.56 5.22 -3.30
C ALA A 64 -13.69 4.22 -3.64
N ILE A 65 -14.38 4.49 -4.75
CA ILE A 65 -15.36 3.59 -5.35
C ILE A 65 -14.94 3.31 -6.80
N ASP A 66 -15.23 2.10 -7.28
CA ASP A 66 -14.90 1.72 -8.65
C ASP A 66 -15.73 2.53 -9.64
N THR A 67 -15.05 3.22 -10.55
CA THR A 67 -15.69 3.91 -11.67
C THR A 67 -16.20 2.89 -12.68
N ASP A 68 -17.05 3.33 -13.61
CA ASP A 68 -17.50 2.44 -14.69
C ASP A 68 -16.36 1.99 -15.60
N ILE A 69 -15.29 2.78 -15.69
CA ILE A 69 -14.06 2.41 -16.41
C ILE A 69 -13.34 1.30 -15.65
N ASP A 70 -13.15 1.42 -14.34
CA ASP A 70 -12.48 0.39 -13.52
C ASP A 70 -13.20 -0.96 -13.64
N LYS A 71 -14.54 -0.94 -13.55
CA LYS A 71 -15.37 -2.15 -13.70
C LYS A 71 -15.22 -2.77 -15.10
N ALA A 72 -15.18 -1.94 -16.14
CA ALA A 72 -15.01 -2.40 -17.51
C ALA A 72 -13.61 -2.98 -17.75
N GLU A 73 -12.56 -2.37 -17.19
CA GLU A 73 -11.18 -2.88 -17.27
C GLU A 73 -11.01 -4.19 -16.50
N GLN A 74 -11.63 -4.32 -15.33
CA GLN A 74 -11.59 -5.55 -14.54
C GLN A 74 -12.33 -6.69 -15.24
N THR A 75 -13.48 -6.40 -15.85
CA THR A 75 -14.25 -7.39 -16.63
C THR A 75 -13.49 -7.83 -17.88
N ASN A 76 -12.79 -6.90 -18.54
CA ASN A 76 -12.02 -7.15 -19.77
C ASN A 76 -10.52 -7.36 -19.50
N ALA A 77 -10.17 -7.75 -18.26
CA ALA A 77 -8.79 -7.91 -17.84
C ALA A 77 -8.09 -8.94 -18.73
N SER A 78 -7.01 -8.51 -19.40
CA SER A 78 -6.19 -9.45 -20.17
C SER A 78 -5.58 -10.53 -19.28
N LEU A 79 -5.39 -11.74 -19.81
CA LEU A 79 -4.71 -12.82 -19.09
C LEU A 79 -3.34 -12.38 -18.56
N LYS A 80 -2.60 -11.56 -19.34
CA LYS A 80 -1.30 -11.03 -18.93
C LYS A 80 -1.40 -10.13 -17.70
N TYR A 81 -2.46 -9.31 -17.60
CA TYR A 81 -2.70 -8.46 -16.45
C TYR A 81 -3.00 -9.29 -15.19
N LEU A 82 -3.86 -10.30 -15.31
CA LEU A 82 -4.16 -11.23 -14.20
C LEU A 82 -2.92 -12.00 -13.74
N LEU A 83 -2.08 -12.46 -14.68
CA LEU A 83 -0.79 -13.09 -14.36
C LEU A 83 0.14 -12.12 -13.63
N CYS A 84 0.20 -10.86 -14.05
CA CYS A 84 1.03 -9.86 -13.37
C CYS A 84 0.61 -9.61 -11.92
N GLN A 85 -0.70 -9.64 -11.62
CA GLN A 85 -1.20 -9.56 -10.24
C GLN A 85 -0.80 -10.82 -9.45
N SER A 86 -1.03 -12.01 -10.02
CA SER A 86 -0.66 -13.28 -9.37
C SER A 86 0.83 -13.37 -9.05
N TRP A 87 1.70 -12.84 -9.94
CA TRP A 87 3.14 -12.78 -9.68
C TRP A 87 3.52 -11.86 -8.52
N GLY A 88 2.72 -10.85 -8.20
CA GLY A 88 2.91 -10.01 -7.01
C GLY A 88 2.78 -10.84 -5.73
N TYR A 89 1.62 -11.45 -5.54
CA TYR A 89 1.38 -12.36 -4.40
C TYR A 89 2.38 -13.52 -4.35
N LYS A 90 2.76 -14.07 -5.51
CA LYS A 90 3.75 -15.14 -5.54
C LYS A 90 5.12 -14.65 -5.08
N PHE A 91 5.50 -13.42 -5.41
CA PHE A 91 6.74 -12.82 -4.94
C PHE A 91 6.73 -12.60 -3.43
N GLU A 92 5.63 -12.11 -2.86
CA GLU A 92 5.45 -12.01 -1.40
C GLU A 92 5.67 -13.38 -0.72
N GLN A 93 5.06 -14.44 -1.27
CA GLN A 93 5.24 -15.81 -0.78
C GLN A 93 6.70 -16.30 -0.87
N TYR A 94 7.50 -15.83 -1.82
CA TYR A 94 8.93 -16.17 -1.88
C TYR A 94 9.79 -15.36 -0.90
N MET A 95 9.30 -14.20 -0.46
CA MET A 95 10.06 -13.22 0.32
C MET A 95 9.70 -13.22 1.80
N THR A 96 8.67 -13.95 2.20
CA THR A 96 8.09 -13.93 3.56
C THR A 96 8.04 -15.33 4.17
N THR A 97 7.98 -15.39 5.49
CA THR A 97 7.81 -16.63 6.26
C THR A 97 7.05 -16.30 7.54
N ASP A 98 6.31 -17.27 8.07
CA ASP A 98 5.46 -17.10 9.26
C ASP A 98 6.25 -16.95 10.57
N THR A 99 7.53 -17.32 10.56
CA THR A 99 8.38 -17.36 11.75
C THR A 99 9.71 -16.63 11.52
N ILE A 100 10.25 -16.05 12.60
CA ILE A 100 11.59 -15.47 12.58
C ILE A 100 12.60 -16.58 12.21
N ASP A 101 13.43 -16.31 11.21
CA ASP A 101 14.41 -17.26 10.65
C ASP A 101 13.81 -18.52 9.99
N GLY A 102 12.50 -18.53 9.75
CA GLY A 102 11.83 -19.57 8.98
C GLY A 102 12.18 -19.55 7.50
N ASN A 103 11.71 -20.57 6.78
CA ASN A 103 11.77 -20.60 5.32
C ASN A 103 10.39 -20.25 4.74
N PRO A 104 10.34 -19.57 3.57
CA PRO A 104 9.10 -19.34 2.87
C PRO A 104 8.42 -20.67 2.46
N ASP A 105 7.13 -20.82 2.77
CA ASP A 105 6.33 -21.92 2.22
C ASP A 105 5.84 -21.56 0.82
N ILE A 106 6.60 -21.97 -0.19
CA ILE A 106 6.31 -21.69 -1.60
C ILE A 106 5.19 -22.57 -2.19
N TRP A 107 4.62 -23.49 -1.43
CA TRP A 107 3.55 -24.39 -1.90
C TRP A 107 2.18 -24.02 -1.34
N SER A 108 2.12 -23.15 -0.32
CA SER A 108 0.87 -22.61 0.20
C SER A 108 -0.02 -22.05 -0.91
N THR A 109 -1.31 -22.39 -0.85
CA THR A 109 -2.35 -21.90 -1.76
C THR A 109 -3.21 -20.81 -1.13
N THR A 110 -3.02 -20.50 0.16
CA THR A 110 -3.86 -19.54 0.91
C THR A 110 -3.27 -18.15 1.01
N HIS A 111 -2.00 -17.96 0.64
CA HIS A 111 -1.31 -16.68 0.80
C HIS A 111 -2.04 -15.48 0.15
N GLN A 112 -2.78 -15.69 -0.95
CA GLN A 112 -3.58 -14.65 -1.61
C GLN A 112 -4.85 -14.22 -0.86
N LEU A 113 -5.24 -14.95 0.20
CA LEU A 113 -6.46 -14.72 0.97
C LEU A 113 -6.19 -14.04 2.32
N GLU A 114 -4.92 -13.93 2.69
CA GLU A 114 -4.48 -13.42 3.98
C GLU A 114 -4.06 -11.96 3.82
N GLU A 115 -4.51 -11.09 4.74
CA GLU A 115 -4.07 -9.70 4.80
C GLU A 115 -3.66 -9.37 6.24
N TYR A 116 -2.54 -8.69 6.39
CA TYR A 116 -2.17 -8.04 7.65
C TYR A 116 -2.31 -6.53 7.49
N CYS A 117 -3.13 -5.93 8.35
CA CYS A 117 -3.44 -4.51 8.31
C CYS A 117 -3.13 -3.85 9.65
N VAL A 118 -2.66 -2.60 9.57
CA VAL A 118 -2.48 -1.71 10.72
C VAL A 118 -3.41 -0.52 10.62
N MET A 119 -3.78 0.03 11.77
CA MET A 119 -4.49 1.30 11.87
C MET A 119 -3.51 2.40 12.20
N LEU A 120 -3.46 3.42 11.36
CA LEU A 120 -2.50 4.51 11.46
C LEU A 120 -3.21 5.83 11.72
N GLU A 121 -2.60 6.61 12.59
CA GLU A 121 -3.00 7.98 12.88
C GLU A 121 -2.00 8.95 12.30
N ASN A 122 -2.50 10.02 11.71
CA ASN A 122 -1.66 11.08 11.18
C ASN A 122 -2.36 12.43 11.29
N ILE A 123 -1.59 13.50 11.19
CA ILE A 123 -2.09 14.87 11.13
C ILE A 123 -1.57 15.50 9.85
N LEU A 124 -2.49 15.91 8.98
CA LEU A 124 -2.19 16.70 7.80
C LEU A 124 -2.65 18.14 8.04
N ASN A 125 -1.70 19.04 8.31
CA ASN A 125 -1.97 20.41 8.75
C ASN A 125 -2.85 20.44 10.00
N SER A 126 -4.10 20.90 9.89
CA SER A 126 -5.08 20.95 10.98
C SER A 126 -6.08 19.80 10.94
N HIS A 127 -5.85 18.77 10.11
CA HIS A 127 -6.77 17.66 9.92
C HIS A 127 -6.17 16.36 10.46
N SER A 128 -6.88 15.75 11.40
CA SER A 128 -6.56 14.44 11.94
C SER A 128 -7.13 13.32 11.06
N LEU A 129 -6.31 12.30 10.81
CA LEU A 129 -6.60 11.17 9.96
C LEU A 129 -6.46 9.87 10.75
N LEU A 130 -7.40 8.94 10.57
CA LEU A 130 -7.28 7.54 10.97
C LEU A 130 -7.56 6.64 9.77
N TYR A 131 -6.64 5.75 9.42
CA TYR A 131 -6.80 4.91 8.23
C TYR A 131 -6.18 3.53 8.36
N LYS A 132 -6.83 2.56 7.69
CA LYS A 132 -6.29 1.19 7.54
C LYS A 132 -5.20 1.18 6.46
N ALA A 133 -4.06 0.57 6.77
CA ALA A 133 -3.00 0.28 5.80
C ALA A 133 -2.66 -1.22 5.84
N GLU A 134 -2.70 -1.87 4.69
CA GLU A 134 -2.15 -3.21 4.50
C GLU A 134 -0.61 -3.18 4.52
N ILE A 135 0.00 -4.22 5.08
CA ILE A 135 1.44 -4.33 5.28
C ILE A 135 1.89 -5.72 4.80
N ASP A 136 2.86 -5.74 3.90
CA ASP A 136 3.30 -6.99 3.26
C ASP A 136 4.18 -7.84 4.20
N ALA A 137 5.11 -7.20 4.92
CA ALA A 137 6.06 -7.92 5.78
C ALA A 137 6.68 -7.07 6.89
N VAL A 138 7.26 -7.77 7.87
CA VAL A 138 8.09 -7.22 8.95
C VAL A 138 9.55 -7.63 8.78
N VAL A 139 10.46 -6.75 9.16
CA VAL A 139 11.91 -6.97 9.18
C VAL A 139 12.32 -7.30 10.61
N PRO A 140 12.68 -8.56 10.94
CA PRO A 140 12.77 -9.01 12.34
C PRO A 140 13.73 -8.21 13.23
N HIS A 141 14.89 -7.81 12.71
CA HIS A 141 15.88 -7.05 13.48
C HIS A 141 15.48 -5.58 13.73
N ARG A 142 14.33 -5.14 13.21
CA ARG A 142 13.75 -3.82 13.43
C ARG A 142 12.50 -3.88 14.28
N PHE A 143 12.15 -5.04 14.86
CA PHE A 143 10.93 -5.14 15.66
C PHE A 143 10.90 -4.05 16.72
N PRO A 144 9.82 -3.26 16.74
CA PRO A 144 9.76 -2.12 17.61
C PRO A 144 9.47 -2.62 19.03
N ARG A 145 9.72 -1.76 20.03
CA ARG A 145 9.24 -2.06 21.38
C ARG A 145 7.70 -2.13 21.35
N PRO A 146 7.07 -3.11 22.03
CA PRO A 146 5.61 -3.15 22.12
C PRO A 146 5.03 -1.81 22.57
N GLY A 147 3.99 -1.34 21.87
CA GLY A 147 3.32 -0.07 22.17
C GLY A 147 4.06 1.20 21.73
N SER A 148 5.20 1.10 21.04
CA SER A 148 5.93 2.29 20.54
C SER A 148 5.26 2.99 19.35
N GLY A 149 4.35 2.31 18.64
CA GLY A 149 3.74 2.85 17.41
C GLY A 149 4.72 3.00 16.25
N ASP A 150 5.93 2.45 16.35
CA ASP A 150 6.96 2.54 15.33
C ASP A 150 6.67 1.60 14.14
N THR A 151 6.59 2.18 12.95
CA THR A 151 6.30 1.48 11.69
C THR A 151 7.55 1.16 10.87
N THR A 152 8.75 1.51 11.36
CA THR A 152 10.02 1.31 10.64
C THR A 152 10.44 -0.15 10.52
N CYS A 153 9.74 -1.04 11.24
CA CYS A 153 9.90 -2.48 11.12
C CYS A 153 9.26 -3.05 9.86
N TYR A 154 8.36 -2.32 9.20
CA TYR A 154 7.66 -2.81 8.03
C TYR A 154 8.48 -2.64 6.75
N THR A 155 8.18 -3.46 5.75
CA THR A 155 8.69 -3.31 4.38
C THR A 155 7.56 -3.54 3.39
N GLU A 156 7.62 -2.85 2.25
CA GLU A 156 6.70 -3.08 1.14
C GLU A 156 7.40 -3.98 0.10
N LEU A 157 6.68 -4.94 -0.45
CA LEU A 157 7.14 -5.86 -1.48
C LEU A 157 6.46 -5.51 -2.80
N LYS A 158 7.25 -5.43 -3.87
CA LYS A 158 6.74 -5.11 -5.21
C LYS A 158 7.42 -5.95 -6.27
N THR A 159 6.76 -6.11 -7.42
CA THR A 159 7.43 -6.62 -8.62
C THR A 159 7.38 -5.59 -9.74
N SER A 160 8.42 -5.57 -10.56
CA SER A 160 8.43 -4.79 -11.81
C SER A 160 9.19 -5.50 -12.90
N ARG A 161 8.81 -5.24 -14.15
CA ARG A 161 9.58 -5.68 -15.31
C ARG A 161 11.00 -5.09 -15.21
N SER A 162 11.99 -5.89 -15.55
CA SER A 162 13.37 -5.44 -15.72
C SER A 162 13.42 -4.29 -16.73
N LEU A 163 14.06 -3.19 -16.33
CA LEU A 163 14.13 -1.97 -17.10
C LEU A 163 15.41 -2.01 -17.93
N THR A 164 15.27 -2.15 -19.25
CA THR A 164 16.40 -2.32 -20.18
C THR A 164 16.69 -1.06 -20.99
N THR A 165 15.80 -0.06 -20.96
CA THR A 165 15.97 1.20 -21.69
C THR A 165 15.76 2.42 -20.80
N ILE A 166 16.36 3.55 -21.17
CA ILE A 166 16.20 4.84 -20.48
C ILE A 166 14.73 5.27 -20.45
N ALA A 167 14.00 5.06 -21.55
CA ALA A 167 12.58 5.40 -21.62
C ALA A 167 11.72 4.56 -20.65
N GLN A 168 12.06 3.27 -20.48
CA GLN A 168 11.39 2.42 -19.49
C GLN A 168 11.67 2.88 -18.06
N ASP A 169 12.93 3.22 -17.75
CA ASP A 169 13.32 3.74 -16.43
C ASP A 169 12.62 5.07 -16.11
N TYR A 170 12.56 5.99 -17.09
CA TYR A 170 11.84 7.26 -16.96
C TYR A 170 10.35 7.05 -16.65
N ASN A 171 9.67 6.20 -17.43
CA ASN A 171 8.25 5.91 -17.21
C ASN A 171 8.00 5.19 -15.87
N PHE A 172 8.88 4.27 -15.50
CA PHE A 172 8.81 3.60 -14.20
C PHE A 172 8.89 4.61 -13.06
N ARG A 173 9.87 5.52 -13.09
CA ARG A 173 10.04 6.55 -12.06
C ARG A 173 8.84 7.49 -12.01
N ARG A 174 8.43 8.02 -13.17
CA ARG A 174 7.37 9.02 -13.27
C ARG A 174 6.00 8.54 -12.80
N TYR A 175 5.65 7.29 -13.10
CA TYR A 175 4.29 6.79 -12.85
C TYR A 175 4.23 5.75 -11.73
N LYS A 176 5.09 4.72 -11.79
CA LYS A 176 5.01 3.59 -10.84
C LYS A 176 5.66 3.93 -9.51
N LEU A 177 6.88 4.48 -9.54
CA LEU A 177 7.65 4.75 -8.34
C LEU A 177 7.01 5.86 -7.47
N VAL A 178 6.33 6.83 -8.08
CA VAL A 178 5.54 7.84 -7.35
C VAL A 178 4.40 7.20 -6.55
N ALA A 179 3.65 6.27 -7.15
CA ALA A 179 2.57 5.57 -6.46
C ALA A 179 3.12 4.70 -5.31
N TRP A 180 4.24 4.02 -5.53
CA TRP A 180 4.93 3.25 -4.49
C TRP A 180 5.40 4.13 -3.34
N TRP A 181 6.00 5.28 -3.64
CA TRP A 181 6.40 6.25 -2.62
C TRP A 181 5.21 6.74 -1.80
N ALA A 182 4.11 7.14 -2.44
CA ALA A 182 2.92 7.58 -1.73
C ALA A 182 2.35 6.47 -0.82
N GLN A 183 2.27 5.23 -1.32
CA GLN A 183 1.81 4.07 -0.57
C GLN A 183 2.64 3.84 0.70
N SER A 184 3.97 3.78 0.56
CA SER A 184 4.86 3.47 1.67
C SER A 184 5.05 4.66 2.62
N LEU A 185 5.08 5.90 2.11
CA LEU A 185 5.18 7.10 2.94
C LEU A 185 3.97 7.22 3.88
N LEU A 186 2.75 7.03 3.34
CA LEU A 186 1.53 7.06 4.15
C LEU A 186 1.49 5.94 5.18
N ALA A 187 2.17 4.82 4.96
CA ALA A 187 2.27 3.74 5.93
C ALA A 187 3.47 3.89 6.90
N GLY A 188 4.30 4.92 6.73
CA GLY A 188 5.55 5.07 7.49
C GLY A 188 6.56 3.95 7.25
N ILE A 189 6.49 3.30 6.08
CA ILE A 189 7.39 2.23 5.66
C ILE A 189 8.69 2.86 5.11
N PRO A 190 9.88 2.45 5.58
CA PRO A 190 11.15 3.07 5.18
C PRO A 190 11.70 2.57 3.85
N GLU A 191 11.36 1.35 3.43
CA GLU A 191 11.93 0.73 2.24
C GLU A 191 10.94 -0.16 1.47
N ILE A 192 11.19 -0.26 0.16
CA ILE A 192 10.45 -1.08 -0.78
C ILE A 192 11.42 -2.06 -1.43
N ILE A 193 11.16 -3.35 -1.31
CA ILE A 193 11.94 -4.40 -1.94
C ILE A 193 11.24 -4.81 -3.23
N CYS A 194 11.89 -4.53 -4.36
CA CYS A 194 11.35 -4.81 -5.68
C CYS A 194 12.02 -6.01 -6.34
N GLY A 195 11.24 -7.05 -6.65
CA GLY A 195 11.64 -8.13 -7.54
C GLY A 195 11.62 -7.69 -9.01
N MET A 196 12.79 -7.61 -9.63
CA MET A 196 12.95 -7.30 -11.06
C MET A 196 12.77 -8.57 -11.88
N ARG A 197 11.62 -8.68 -12.55
CA ARG A 197 11.23 -9.87 -13.31
C ARG A 197 11.36 -9.72 -14.82
N ASN A 198 11.45 -10.83 -15.52
CA ASN A 198 11.30 -10.88 -16.98
C ASN A 198 9.81 -10.95 -17.38
N ASP A 199 9.55 -11.13 -18.68
CA ASP A 199 8.19 -11.21 -19.24
C ASP A 199 7.49 -12.55 -18.96
N ASN A 200 8.23 -13.56 -18.49
CA ASN A 200 7.71 -14.86 -18.08
C ASN A 200 7.40 -14.92 -16.57
N GLY A 201 7.51 -13.80 -15.84
CA GLY A 201 7.22 -13.75 -14.40
C GLY A 201 8.39 -14.13 -13.50
N ILE A 202 9.56 -14.49 -14.05
CA ILE A 202 10.71 -14.93 -13.25
C ILE A 202 11.50 -13.71 -12.77
N VAL A 203 11.67 -13.59 -11.44
CA VAL A 203 12.50 -12.58 -10.77
C VAL A 203 13.96 -12.98 -10.86
N HIS A 204 14.82 -12.10 -11.39
CA HIS A 204 16.26 -12.35 -11.55
C HIS A 204 17.12 -11.51 -10.62
N SER A 205 16.58 -10.43 -10.07
CA SER A 205 17.30 -9.58 -9.12
C SER A 205 16.33 -8.83 -8.20
N LEU A 206 16.86 -8.39 -7.05
CA LEU A 206 16.17 -7.52 -6.12
C LEU A 206 16.74 -6.11 -6.21
N LYS A 207 15.87 -5.11 -6.13
CA LYS A 207 16.25 -3.70 -6.01
C LYS A 207 15.54 -3.08 -4.82
N ILE A 208 16.30 -2.47 -3.92
CA ILE A 208 15.76 -1.79 -2.74
C ILE A 208 15.62 -0.31 -3.05
N PHE A 209 14.44 0.24 -2.79
CA PHE A 209 14.17 1.66 -2.86
C PHE A 209 13.94 2.20 -1.45
N ARG A 210 14.75 3.16 -1.02
CA ARG A 210 14.53 3.88 0.25
C ARG A 210 13.49 4.96 0.04
N VAL A 211 12.40 4.92 0.79
CA VAL A 211 11.24 5.80 0.58
C VAL A 211 11.62 7.28 0.65
N ASN A 212 12.48 7.65 1.60
CA ASN A 212 12.97 9.04 1.74
C ASN A 212 13.89 9.49 0.59
N SER A 213 14.47 8.57 -0.18
CA SER A 213 15.33 8.88 -1.32
C SER A 213 14.55 9.03 -2.63
N ILE A 214 13.35 8.42 -2.72
CA ILE A 214 12.54 8.41 -3.95
C ILE A 214 12.27 9.82 -4.49
N PRO A 215 11.88 10.84 -3.70
CA PRO A 215 11.62 12.18 -4.25
C PRO A 215 12.80 12.78 -5.04
N ASN A 216 14.04 12.42 -4.72
CA ASN A 216 15.23 12.89 -5.44
C ASN A 216 15.53 12.10 -6.72
N GLU A 217 14.92 10.92 -6.83
CA GLU A 217 15.05 9.96 -7.91
C GLU A 217 13.98 10.10 -9.00
N VAL A 218 12.88 10.82 -8.70
CA VAL A 218 11.83 11.13 -9.66
C VAL A 218 12.06 12.55 -10.18
N LYS A 219 12.78 12.68 -11.30
CA LYS A 219 12.99 13.94 -12.02
C LYS A 219 12.36 13.89 -13.40
#